data_AF-A0A1D8QLL0-F1
#
_entry.id   AF-A0A1D8QLL0-F1
#
_cell.length_a   1.000
_cell.length_b   1.000
_cell.length_c   1.000
_cell.angle_alpha   90.00
_cell.angle_beta   90.00
_cell.angle_gamma   90.00
#
_symmetry.space_group_name_H-M   'P 1'
#
loop_
_entity.id
_entity.type
_entity.pdbx_description
1 polymer ?
#
loop_
_entity_poly.entity_id
_entity_poly.type
_entity_poly.pdbx_seq_one_letter_code
_entity_poly.pdbx_strand_id
1 'polypeptide(L)'
;MPTWRALFIFGAVVLCCVDTRTTDATPTDIAAAPSEEPVRRLRKAHKICAQEISPPATDESDNTQIAGAYLRCMTNSMGLWTDGKGYNAKRVAKFFSKQRNENEVVVVVDHCNQQHKQADLNLWAFEAYRCATAGRMGTWLGEYLLSAKI
;
A
#
# COMPACT_ATOMS: atom_id res chain seq x y z
N MET A 1 21.69 51.25 -58.44
CA MET A 1 23.07 51.78 -58.47
C MET A 1 23.26 52.70 -57.28
N PRO A 2 24.46 52.73 -56.69
CA PRO A 2 24.72 52.76 -55.24
C PRO A 2 24.71 54.20 -54.69
N THR A 3 24.63 54.43 -53.37
CA THR A 3 25.87 54.58 -52.58
C THR A 3 25.58 54.61 -51.09
N TRP A 4 26.28 53.70 -50.41
CA TRP A 4 26.48 53.57 -49.00
C TRP A 4 27.37 54.72 -48.49
N ARG A 5 26.99 55.37 -47.40
CA ARG A 5 27.95 56.06 -46.52
C ARG A 5 27.69 55.67 -45.08
N ALA A 6 28.64 54.91 -44.56
CA ALA A 6 28.75 54.54 -43.17
C ALA A 6 29.12 55.78 -42.34
N LEU A 7 28.52 55.90 -41.16
CA LEU A 7 29.05 56.72 -40.08
C LEU A 7 28.93 55.91 -38.79
N PHE A 8 30.09 55.47 -38.34
CA PHE A 8 30.33 54.86 -37.02
C PHE A 8 30.04 55.91 -35.94
N ILE A 9 29.18 55.56 -34.98
CA ILE A 9 29.14 56.24 -33.69
C ILE A 9 29.33 55.18 -32.61
N PHE A 10 30.50 55.25 -31.98
CA PHE A 10 30.85 54.63 -30.72
C PHE A 10 29.89 55.11 -29.63
N GLY A 11 29.38 54.22 -28.77
CA GLY A 11 28.60 54.69 -27.64
C GLY A 11 28.02 53.61 -26.73
N ALA A 12 28.83 53.17 -25.77
CA ALA A 12 28.45 52.61 -24.48
C ALA A 12 27.60 51.33 -24.44
N VAL A 13 28.32 50.20 -24.31
CA VAL A 13 27.83 49.02 -23.58
C VAL A 13 27.58 49.45 -22.13
N VAL A 14 26.32 49.67 -21.78
CA VAL A 14 25.91 49.72 -20.37
C VAL A 14 25.58 48.29 -19.97
N LEU A 15 26.54 47.67 -19.29
CA LEU A 15 26.37 46.41 -18.59
C LEU A 15 25.44 46.65 -17.40
N CYS A 16 24.13 46.60 -17.64
CA CYS A 16 23.17 46.40 -16.55
C CYS A 16 23.27 44.94 -16.13
N CYS A 17 24.09 44.67 -15.11
CA CYS A 17 23.96 43.47 -14.28
C CYS A 17 22.59 43.54 -13.59
N VAL A 18 21.53 43.15 -14.30
CA VAL A 18 20.30 42.75 -13.64
C VAL A 18 20.61 41.38 -13.08
N ASP A 19 20.92 41.35 -11.79
CA ASP A 19 21.00 40.13 -10.99
C ASP A 19 19.69 39.36 -11.16
N THR A 20 19.67 38.38 -12.06
CA THR A 20 18.69 37.31 -12.03
C THR A 20 18.97 36.46 -10.81
N ARG A 21 18.56 36.95 -9.63
CA ARG A 21 18.24 36.06 -8.51
C ARG A 21 16.90 35.41 -8.80
N THR A 22 16.89 34.53 -9.80
CA THR A 22 16.09 33.32 -9.69
C THR A 22 16.63 32.62 -8.46
N THR A 23 15.95 32.79 -7.33
CA THR A 23 15.95 31.77 -6.29
C THR A 23 15.51 30.50 -6.99
N ASP A 24 16.49 29.69 -7.39
CA ASP A 24 16.29 28.27 -7.58
C ASP A 24 15.73 27.77 -6.26
N ALA A 25 14.40 27.71 -6.17
CA ALA A 25 13.78 26.72 -5.34
C ALA A 25 14.15 25.40 -6.01
N THR A 26 15.32 24.87 -5.65
CA THR A 26 15.60 23.45 -5.76
C THR A 26 14.31 22.76 -5.36
N PRO A 27 13.68 21.96 -6.25
CA PRO A 27 12.61 21.10 -5.82
C PRO A 27 13.22 20.31 -4.69
N THR A 28 12.79 20.62 -3.47
CA THR A 28 13.06 19.73 -2.36
C THR A 28 12.32 18.49 -2.81
N ASP A 29 13.08 17.51 -3.31
CA ASP A 29 12.64 16.15 -3.40
C ASP A 29 11.92 15.93 -2.09
N ILE A 30 10.58 15.86 -2.14
CA ILE A 30 9.81 15.27 -1.08
C ILE A 30 10.43 13.90 -1.03
N ALA A 31 11.32 13.69 -0.07
CA ALA A 31 11.98 12.43 0.14
C ALA A 31 10.84 11.41 0.21
N ALA A 32 10.63 10.73 -0.92
CA ALA A 32 9.68 9.65 -1.00
C ALA A 32 10.20 8.71 0.06
N ALA A 33 9.46 8.62 1.18
CA ALA A 33 9.83 7.75 2.28
C ALA A 33 10.25 6.43 1.65
N PRO A 34 11.48 5.94 1.92
CA PRO A 34 12.05 4.83 1.16
C PRO A 34 11.01 3.73 1.15
N SER A 35 10.55 3.37 -0.06
CA SER A 35 9.40 2.49 -0.24
C SER A 35 9.64 1.23 0.58
N GLU A 36 9.01 1.16 1.75
CA GLU A 36 9.32 0.11 2.71
C GLU A 36 8.90 -1.21 2.06
N GLU A 37 9.84 -2.14 1.95
CA GLU A 37 9.60 -3.41 1.29
C GLU A 37 8.35 -4.07 1.91
N PRO A 38 7.38 -4.57 1.13
CA PRO A 38 6.11 -5.11 1.64
C PRO A 38 6.27 -6.14 2.76
N VAL A 39 7.33 -6.95 2.71
CA VAL A 39 7.70 -7.94 3.74
C VAL A 39 8.06 -7.29 5.07
N ARG A 40 8.78 -6.15 5.05
CA ARG A 40 9.17 -5.43 6.26
C ARG A 40 7.93 -4.84 6.98
N ARG A 41 7.00 -4.28 6.22
CA ARG A 41 5.71 -3.80 6.77
C ARG A 41 4.90 -4.94 7.38
N LEU A 42 4.84 -6.08 6.71
CA LEU A 42 4.14 -7.26 7.21
C LEU A 42 4.73 -7.77 8.53
N ARG A 43 6.06 -7.85 8.63
CA ARG A 43 6.74 -8.22 9.89
C ARG A 43 6.49 -7.21 10.99
N LYS A 44 6.48 -5.91 10.68
CA LYS A 44 6.16 -4.85 11.65
C LYS A 44 4.72 -4.99 12.15
N ALA A 45 3.76 -5.19 11.26
CA ALA A 45 2.36 -5.43 11.61
C ALA A 45 2.22 -6.68 12.50
N HIS A 46 2.88 -7.78 12.14
CA HIS A 46 2.84 -9.01 12.94
C HIS A 46 3.33 -8.79 14.37
N LYS A 47 4.46 -8.08 14.56
CA LYS A 47 4.95 -7.77 15.90
C LYS A 47 3.96 -6.97 16.75
N ILE A 48 3.19 -6.07 16.12
CA ILE A 48 2.17 -5.27 16.82
C ILE A 48 0.97 -6.14 17.17
N CYS A 49 0.47 -6.91 16.21
CA CYS A 49 -0.78 -7.66 16.36
C CYS A 49 -0.64 -8.97 17.13
N ALA A 50 0.55 -9.61 17.13
CA ALA A 50 0.78 -10.87 17.84
C ALA A 50 0.96 -10.69 19.34
N GLN A 51 1.33 -9.47 19.80
CA GLN A 51 1.52 -9.19 21.23
C GLN A 51 0.20 -9.14 22.02
N GLU A 52 -0.96 -9.11 21.34
CA GLU A 52 -2.28 -9.04 21.98
C GLU A 52 -3.02 -10.38 22.03
N ILE A 53 -2.41 -11.48 21.58
CA ILE A 53 -3.06 -12.80 21.54
C ILE A 53 -2.59 -13.66 22.71
N SER A 54 -3.45 -13.84 23.71
CA SER A 54 -3.25 -14.77 24.82
C SER A 54 -3.27 -16.24 24.33
N PRO A 55 -2.91 -17.24 25.17
CA PRO A 55 -2.92 -18.66 24.78
C PRO A 55 -4.31 -19.09 24.24
N PRO A 56 -4.39 -20.13 23.39
CA PRO A 56 -5.63 -20.54 22.76
C PRO A 56 -6.70 -20.84 23.81
N ALA A 57 -7.87 -20.24 23.61
CA ALA A 57 -9.02 -20.42 24.47
C ALA A 57 -9.60 -21.83 24.30
N THR A 58 -10.27 -22.33 25.34
CA THR A 58 -10.82 -23.70 25.37
C THR A 58 -12.06 -23.87 24.48
N ASP A 59 -12.58 -22.78 23.91
CA ASP A 59 -13.74 -22.76 23.01
C ASP A 59 -13.33 -22.37 21.57
N GLU A 60 -13.91 -23.06 20.58
CA GLU A 60 -13.75 -22.77 19.15
C GLU A 60 -14.25 -21.37 18.77
N SER A 61 -15.31 -20.88 19.43
CA SER A 61 -15.83 -19.53 19.23
C SER A 61 -14.81 -18.47 19.64
N ASP A 62 -14.17 -18.66 20.79
CA ASP A 62 -13.14 -17.74 21.29
C ASP A 62 -11.91 -17.76 20.37
N ASN A 63 -11.51 -18.94 19.88
CA ASN A 63 -10.41 -19.06 18.92
C ASN A 63 -10.71 -18.36 17.59
N THR A 64 -11.96 -18.42 17.12
CA THR A 64 -12.42 -17.69 15.94
C THR A 64 -12.35 -16.18 16.15
N GLN A 65 -12.81 -15.70 17.30
CA GLN A 65 -12.75 -14.28 17.64
C GLN A 65 -11.31 -13.77 17.75
N ILE A 66 -10.43 -14.52 18.41
CA ILE A 66 -9.01 -14.22 18.53
C ILE A 66 -8.36 -14.17 17.13
N ALA A 67 -8.61 -15.17 16.28
CA ALA A 67 -8.08 -15.20 14.92
C ALA A 67 -8.60 -14.04 14.07
N GLY A 68 -9.90 -13.73 14.18
CA GLY A 68 -10.53 -12.60 13.51
C GLY A 68 -9.95 -11.26 13.93
N ALA A 69 -9.75 -11.05 15.24
CA ALA A 69 -9.13 -9.84 15.78
C ALA A 69 -7.69 -9.67 15.26
N TYR A 70 -6.90 -10.75 15.25
CA TYR A 70 -5.56 -10.75 14.69
C TYR A 70 -5.55 -10.41 13.19
N LEU A 71 -6.39 -11.09 12.40
CA LEU A 71 -6.50 -10.83 10.96
C LEU A 71 -6.90 -9.38 10.69
N ARG A 72 -7.87 -8.86 11.43
CA ARG A 72 -8.32 -7.47 11.30
C ARG A 72 -7.23 -6.48 11.71
N CYS A 73 -6.46 -6.74 12.77
CA CYS A 73 -5.30 -5.93 13.15
C CYS A 73 -4.23 -5.93 12.06
N MET A 74 -3.83 -7.11 11.57
CA MET A 74 -2.82 -7.27 10.54
C MET A 74 -3.20 -6.51 9.27
N THR A 75 -4.44 -6.68 8.84
CA THR A 75 -4.91 -6.16 7.56
C THR A 75 -5.23 -4.67 7.65
N ASN A 76 -5.71 -4.15 8.78
CA ASN A 76 -5.75 -2.71 9.04
C ASN A 76 -4.36 -2.08 9.04
N SER A 77 -3.40 -2.69 9.74
CA SER A 77 -2.01 -2.20 9.81
C SER A 77 -1.34 -2.16 8.44
N MET A 78 -1.73 -3.08 7.54
CA MET A 78 -1.26 -3.14 6.16
C MET A 78 -2.10 -2.27 5.20
N GLY A 79 -3.14 -1.59 5.69
CA GLY A 79 -4.05 -0.77 4.88
C GLY A 79 -4.89 -1.57 3.89
N LEU A 80 -5.19 -2.82 4.23
CA LEU A 80 -5.94 -3.80 3.45
C LEU A 80 -7.35 -4.02 3.97
N TRP A 81 -7.73 -3.47 5.12
CA TRP A 81 -9.08 -3.57 5.68
C TRP A 81 -9.69 -2.20 5.95
N THR A 82 -11.01 -2.11 5.87
CA THR A 82 -11.80 -0.99 6.43
C THR A 82 -13.11 -1.53 7.01
N ASP A 83 -13.54 -1.00 8.15
CA ASP A 83 -14.74 -1.49 8.85
C ASP A 83 -16.05 -1.30 8.06
N GLY A 84 -16.05 -0.46 7.02
CA GLY A 84 -17.22 -0.27 6.15
C GLY A 84 -17.27 -1.20 4.92
N LYS A 85 -16.14 -1.74 4.47
CA LYS A 85 -16.02 -2.46 3.19
C LYS A 85 -15.32 -3.81 3.29
N GLY A 86 -14.76 -4.17 4.43
CA GLY A 86 -13.94 -5.36 4.60
C GLY A 86 -12.58 -5.23 3.91
N TYR A 87 -12.10 -6.32 3.32
CA TYR A 87 -10.82 -6.37 2.62
C TYR A 87 -10.81 -5.49 1.36
N ASN A 88 -9.78 -4.68 1.16
CA ASN A 88 -9.58 -3.91 -0.05
C ASN A 88 -9.02 -4.83 -1.15
N ALA A 89 -9.92 -5.43 -1.92
CA ALA A 89 -9.61 -6.40 -2.97
C ALA A 89 -8.52 -5.93 -3.94
N LYS A 90 -8.56 -4.67 -4.39
CA LYS A 90 -7.55 -4.08 -5.28
C LYS A 90 -6.16 -4.01 -4.63
N ARG A 91 -6.06 -3.70 -3.34
CA ARG A 91 -4.77 -3.68 -2.63
C ARG A 91 -4.28 -5.10 -2.35
N VAL A 92 -5.17 -6.02 -2.00
CA VAL A 92 -4.85 -7.44 -1.80
C VAL A 92 -4.30 -8.06 -3.09
N ALA A 93 -4.91 -7.78 -4.23
CA ALA A 93 -4.45 -8.30 -5.52
C ALA A 93 -2.99 -7.93 -5.87
N LYS A 94 -2.50 -6.76 -5.42
CA LYS A 94 -1.13 -6.32 -5.69
C LYS A 94 -0.06 -7.25 -5.12
N PHE A 95 -0.36 -7.99 -4.05
CA PHE A 95 0.55 -8.99 -3.49
C PHE A 95 0.72 -10.21 -4.41
N PHE A 96 -0.25 -10.46 -5.29
CA PHE A 96 -0.29 -11.61 -6.20
C PHE A 96 -0.01 -11.22 -7.66
N SER A 97 0.53 -10.02 -7.88
CA SER A 97 0.91 -9.51 -9.21
C SER A 97 1.85 -10.45 -9.97
N LYS A 98 2.79 -11.10 -9.25
CA LYS A 98 3.72 -12.10 -9.83
C LYS A 98 3.00 -13.34 -10.38
N GLN A 99 1.83 -13.67 -9.86
CA GLN A 99 1.02 -14.84 -10.22
C GLN A 99 0.08 -14.52 -11.39
N ARG A 100 0.06 -13.26 -11.88
CA ARG A 100 -0.80 -12.75 -12.97
C ARG A 100 -2.31 -12.97 -12.77
N ASN A 101 -2.75 -13.19 -11.53
CA ASN A 101 -4.13 -13.52 -11.19
C ASN A 101 -4.83 -12.39 -10.42
N GLU A 102 -4.43 -11.13 -10.64
CA GLU A 102 -4.98 -9.98 -9.92
C GLU A 102 -6.52 -9.88 -10.04
N ASN A 103 -7.06 -10.12 -11.24
CA ASN A 103 -8.51 -10.08 -11.46
C ASN A 103 -9.26 -11.20 -10.72
N GLU A 104 -8.70 -12.41 -10.69
CA GLU A 104 -9.26 -13.54 -9.92
C GLU A 104 -9.28 -13.20 -8.44
N VAL A 105 -8.17 -12.65 -7.92
CA VAL A 105 -8.09 -12.22 -6.52
C VAL A 105 -9.11 -11.14 -6.20
N VAL A 106 -9.27 -10.13 -7.07
CA VAL A 106 -10.25 -9.06 -6.84
C VAL A 106 -11.66 -9.63 -6.71
N VAL A 107 -12.07 -10.48 -7.67
CA VAL A 107 -13.41 -11.07 -7.70
C VAL A 107 -13.67 -11.93 -6.47
N VAL A 108 -12.73 -12.80 -6.10
CA VAL A 108 -12.86 -13.69 -4.94
C VAL A 108 -12.97 -12.88 -3.64
N VAL A 109 -12.10 -11.89 -3.44
CA VAL A 109 -12.09 -11.09 -2.22
C VAL A 109 -13.37 -10.26 -2.08
N ASP A 110 -13.82 -9.61 -3.15
CA ASP A 110 -15.07 -8.82 -3.11
C ASP A 110 -16.28 -9.71 -2.84
N HIS A 111 -16.33 -10.91 -3.45
CA HIS A 111 -17.39 -11.89 -3.18
C HIS A 111 -17.41 -12.30 -1.71
N CYS A 112 -16.27 -12.72 -1.16
CA CYS A 112 -16.18 -13.18 0.22
C CYS A 112 -16.47 -12.07 1.25
N ASN A 113 -16.06 -10.83 0.98
CA ASN A 113 -16.44 -9.67 1.79
C ASN A 113 -17.96 -9.52 1.87
N GLN A 114 -18.65 -9.61 0.73
CA GLN A 114 -20.10 -9.40 0.67
C GLN A 114 -20.87 -10.55 1.30
N GLN A 115 -20.47 -11.79 1.02
CA GLN A 115 -21.14 -13.00 1.55
C GLN A 115 -21.11 -13.05 3.08
N HIS A 116 -19.99 -12.65 3.70
CA HIS A 116 -19.79 -12.76 5.15
C HIS A 116 -19.94 -11.43 5.89
N LYS A 117 -20.53 -10.40 5.25
CA LYS A 117 -20.67 -9.08 5.86
C LYS A 117 -21.59 -9.14 7.08
N GLN A 118 -21.07 -8.67 8.21
CA GLN A 118 -21.80 -8.66 9.47
C GLN A 118 -21.32 -7.57 10.43
N ALA A 119 -22.06 -7.37 11.52
CA ALA A 119 -21.77 -6.33 12.52
C ALA A 119 -20.52 -6.64 13.34
N ASP A 120 -20.27 -7.92 13.64
CA ASP A 120 -19.03 -8.35 14.28
C ASP A 120 -17.89 -8.32 13.26
N LEU A 121 -17.05 -7.30 13.38
CA LEU A 121 -15.98 -7.04 12.43
C LEU A 121 -14.83 -8.06 12.52
N ASN A 122 -14.62 -8.68 13.69
CA ASN A 122 -13.59 -9.70 13.84
C ASN A 122 -14.06 -11.00 13.20
N LEU A 123 -15.31 -11.39 13.44
CA LEU A 123 -15.91 -12.54 12.77
C LEU A 123 -16.01 -12.32 11.26
N TRP A 124 -16.38 -11.12 10.81
CA TRP A 124 -16.38 -10.77 9.38
C TRP A 124 -14.99 -10.95 8.76
N ALA A 125 -13.95 -10.41 9.40
CA ALA A 125 -12.57 -10.55 8.92
C ALA A 125 -12.16 -12.02 8.81
N PHE A 126 -12.47 -12.83 9.83
CA PHE A 126 -12.13 -14.25 9.84
C PHE A 126 -12.86 -15.04 8.74
N GLU A 127 -14.18 -14.88 8.62
CA GLU A 127 -14.96 -15.64 7.65
C GLU A 127 -14.65 -15.24 6.21
N ALA A 128 -14.51 -13.94 5.94
CA ALA A 128 -14.13 -13.46 4.62
C ALA A 128 -12.72 -13.93 4.24
N TYR A 129 -11.79 -13.97 5.20
CA TYR A 129 -10.47 -14.58 5.01
C TYR A 129 -10.58 -16.05 4.65
N ARG A 130 -11.29 -16.86 5.46
CA ARG A 130 -11.47 -18.29 5.23
C ARG A 130 -12.07 -18.59 3.86
N CYS A 131 -13.09 -17.83 3.47
CA CYS A 131 -13.71 -17.91 2.15
C CYS A 131 -12.70 -17.64 1.04
N ALA A 132 -11.95 -16.53 1.12
CA ALA A 132 -11.02 -16.14 0.06
C ALA A 132 -9.82 -17.10 -0.06
N THR A 133 -9.37 -17.68 1.05
CA THR A 133 -8.21 -18.58 1.08
C THR A 133 -8.57 -20.07 0.95
N ALA A 134 -9.84 -20.42 0.73
CA ALA A 134 -10.25 -21.82 0.57
C ALA A 134 -9.70 -22.48 -0.71
N GLY A 135 -9.27 -21.68 -1.70
CA GLY A 135 -8.71 -22.15 -2.96
C GLY A 135 -7.22 -21.80 -3.15
N ARG A 136 -6.80 -21.64 -4.42
CA ARG A 136 -5.39 -21.34 -4.80
C ARG A 136 -4.83 -20.08 -4.14
N MET A 137 -5.68 -19.10 -3.86
CA MET A 137 -5.27 -17.88 -3.16
C MET A 137 -4.68 -18.19 -1.77
N GLY A 138 -5.17 -19.22 -1.07
CA GLY A 138 -4.59 -19.68 0.19
C GLY A 138 -3.16 -20.20 0.03
N THR A 139 -2.89 -20.95 -1.04
CA THR A 139 -1.53 -21.42 -1.39
C THR A 139 -0.58 -20.24 -1.62
N TRP A 140 -0.99 -19.27 -2.44
CA TRP A 140 -0.16 -18.10 -2.74
C TRP A 140 0.09 -17.23 -1.49
N LEU A 141 -0.92 -17.09 -0.63
CA LEU A 141 -0.76 -16.36 0.62
C LEU A 141 0.23 -17.08 1.55
N GLY A 142 0.15 -18.41 1.63
CA GLY A 142 1.12 -19.21 2.39
C GLY A 142 2.55 -19.00 1.90
N GLU A 143 2.79 -19.04 0.58
CA GLU A 143 4.10 -18.74 -0.01
C GLU A 143 4.60 -17.33 0.35
N TYR A 144 3.70 -16.35 0.33
CA TYR A 144 4.02 -14.97 0.69
C TYR A 144 4.38 -14.82 2.18
N LEU A 145 3.63 -15.46 3.09
CA LEU A 145 3.91 -15.44 4.52
C LEU A 145 5.25 -16.12 4.85
N LEU A 146 5.52 -17.28 4.24
CA LEU A 146 6.81 -17.98 4.38
C LEU A 146 7.99 -17.10 3.95
N SER A 147 7.84 -16.33 2.85
CA SER A 147 8.87 -15.39 2.41
C SER A 147 9.17 -14.29 3.43
N ALA A 148 8.19 -13.95 4.27
CA ALA A 148 8.31 -12.93 5.31
C ALA A 148 8.89 -13.47 6.63
N LYS A 149 9.02 -14.79 6.78
CA LYS A 149 9.47 -15.51 7.98
C LYS A 149 8.58 -15.23 9.19
N ILE A 150 7.27 -15.38 8.98
CA ILE A 150 6.20 -15.30 9.99
C ILE A 150 5.25 -16.47 9.80
#